data_AF-A0A7X3YCG5-F1
#
_entry.id   AF-A0A7X3YCG5-F1
#
_cell.length_a   1.000
_cell.length_b   1.000
_cell.length_c   1.000
_cell.angle_alpha   90.00
_cell.angle_beta   90.00
_cell.angle_gamma   90.00
#
_symmetry.space_group_name_H-M   'P 1'
#
loop_
_entity.id
_entity.type
_entity.pdbx_description
1 polymer ?
#
loop_
_entity_poly.entity_id
_entity_poly.type
_entity_poly.pdbx_seq_one_letter_code
_entity_poly.pdbx_strand_id
1 'polypeptide(L)'
;RRVYPGFMQLSGFMGMNLDRHVGAHLRMFEHLVAGDGESARAHRRFYDEYLAVMDMPAEYFLDTVERVFQEHHLPRGLFTHRGMPVEPAAIRDTALMTVEGELDDISGVGQTEAAHGLCRNVPSERRRHRLQPGVGHYGIFNGRRWRNEILPDIADFIRTAQP
;
A
#
# COMPACT_ATOMS: atom_id res chain seq x y z
N ARG A 1 15.93 23.11 -7.62
CA ARG A 1 14.53 22.81 -7.21
C ARG A 1 14.55 22.40 -5.75
N ARG A 2 13.56 22.79 -4.93
CA ARG A 2 13.47 22.32 -3.54
C ARG A 2 13.01 20.87 -3.54
N VAL A 3 13.59 20.04 -2.68
CA VAL A 3 13.27 18.61 -2.58
C VAL A 3 13.11 18.24 -1.11
N TYR A 4 12.33 17.20 -0.85
CA TYR A 4 12.35 16.44 0.38
C TYR A 4 13.39 15.32 0.23
N PRO A 5 14.58 15.45 0.85
CA PRO A 5 15.69 14.54 0.57
C PRO A 5 15.45 13.14 1.11
N GLY A 6 15.94 12.13 0.39
CA GLY A 6 15.82 10.72 0.80
C GLY A 6 16.44 10.44 2.17
N PHE A 7 17.54 11.10 2.53
CA PHE A 7 18.14 10.92 3.85
C PHE A 7 17.25 11.46 4.99
N MET A 8 16.48 12.54 4.75
CA MET A 8 15.52 13.03 5.73
C MET A 8 14.33 12.10 5.84
N GLN A 9 13.88 11.51 4.72
CA GLN A 9 12.84 10.47 4.71
C GLN A 9 13.25 9.28 5.59
N LEU A 10 14.46 8.76 5.36
CA LEU A 10 15.00 7.65 6.13
C LEU A 10 15.13 8.02 7.62
N SER A 11 15.65 9.21 7.92
CA SER A 11 15.85 9.67 9.31
C SER A 11 14.53 9.85 10.05
N GLY A 12 13.52 10.45 9.41
CA GLY A 12 12.19 10.63 9.98
C GLY A 12 11.49 9.29 10.22
N PHE A 13 11.58 8.38 9.25
CA PHE A 13 11.01 7.05 9.38
C PHE A 13 11.66 6.24 10.52
N MET A 14 13.00 6.22 10.60
CA MET A 14 13.71 5.59 11.70
C MET A 14 13.36 6.24 13.05
N GLY A 15 13.19 7.56 13.09
CA GLY A 15 12.92 8.33 14.30
C GLY A 15 11.50 8.16 14.87
N MET A 16 10.49 7.89 14.05
CA MET A 16 9.09 7.82 14.50
C MET A 16 8.79 6.63 15.43
N ASN A 17 9.58 5.56 15.37
CA ASN A 17 9.35 4.34 16.16
C ASN A 17 10.65 3.51 16.30
N LEU A 18 11.75 4.12 16.74
CA LEU A 18 13.07 3.46 16.76
C LEU A 18 13.05 2.09 17.48
N ASP A 19 12.42 2.00 18.66
CA ASP A 19 12.31 0.75 19.43
C ASP A 19 11.36 -0.29 18.82
N ARG A 20 10.24 0.18 18.23
CA ARG A 20 9.25 -0.71 17.60
C ARG A 20 9.74 -1.20 16.25
N HIS A 21 10.47 -0.39 15.49
CA HIS A 21 11.13 -0.80 14.27
C HIS A 21 12.26 -1.76 14.58
N VAL A 22 13.23 -1.43 15.44
CA VAL A 22 14.32 -2.37 15.77
C VAL A 22 13.78 -3.69 16.35
N GLY A 23 12.80 -3.64 17.26
CA GLY A 23 12.21 -4.84 17.86
C GLY A 23 11.25 -5.63 16.95
N ALA A 24 10.39 -4.98 16.16
CA ALA A 24 9.51 -5.67 15.20
C ALA A 24 10.28 -6.17 13.98
N HIS A 25 11.39 -5.51 13.60
CA HIS A 25 12.29 -5.98 12.54
C HIS A 25 13.11 -7.21 12.98
N LEU A 26 13.50 -7.28 14.27
CA LEU A 26 14.09 -8.49 14.86
C LEU A 26 13.07 -9.63 15.02
N ARG A 27 11.82 -9.34 15.36
CA ARG A 27 10.75 -10.35 15.42
C ARG A 27 10.29 -10.80 14.03
N MET A 28 10.25 -9.90 13.03
CA MET A 28 10.06 -10.25 11.62
C MET A 28 11.20 -11.14 11.13
N PHE A 29 12.43 -10.88 11.56
CA PHE A 29 13.59 -11.75 11.33
C PHE A 29 13.42 -13.13 11.98
N GLU A 30 12.97 -13.22 13.23
CA GLU A 30 12.67 -14.50 13.90
C GLU A 30 11.51 -15.26 13.22
N HIS A 31 10.46 -14.57 12.78
CA HIS A 31 9.32 -15.19 12.08
C HIS A 31 9.66 -15.65 10.65
N LEU A 32 10.56 -14.96 9.94
CA LEU A 32 11.09 -15.40 8.64
C LEU A 32 12.01 -16.61 8.78
N VAL A 33 12.86 -16.64 9.82
CA VAL A 33 13.80 -17.73 10.10
C VAL A 33 13.11 -18.97 10.65
N ALA A 34 12.11 -18.81 11.53
CA ALA A 34 11.43 -19.92 12.18
C ALA A 34 10.29 -20.53 11.35
N GLY A 35 9.93 -19.95 10.20
CA GLY A 35 8.71 -20.35 9.47
C GLY A 35 8.77 -20.40 7.94
N ASP A 36 9.69 -19.71 7.25
CA ASP A 36 9.58 -19.60 5.78
C ASP A 36 10.88 -19.75 4.98
N GLY A 37 11.98 -20.15 5.60
CA GLY A 37 13.15 -20.70 4.89
C GLY A 37 13.85 -19.76 3.91
N GLU A 38 13.58 -18.45 3.93
CA GLU A 38 14.30 -17.50 3.10
C GLU A 38 15.66 -17.16 3.72
N SER A 39 16.72 -17.43 2.95
CA SER A 39 18.11 -17.27 3.37
C SER A 39 18.48 -15.80 3.67
N ALA A 40 19.54 -15.58 4.45
CA ALA A 40 20.15 -14.27 4.70
C ALA A 40 20.43 -13.41 3.44
N ARG A 41 20.48 -14.00 2.24
CA ARG A 41 20.59 -13.28 0.97
C ARG A 41 19.30 -12.58 0.55
N ALA A 42 18.14 -13.17 0.82
CA ALA A 42 16.85 -12.52 0.59
C ALA A 42 16.69 -11.33 1.54
N HIS A 43 17.15 -11.48 2.79
CA HIS A 43 17.19 -10.41 3.78
C HIS A 43 18.04 -9.21 3.33
N ARG A 44 19.28 -9.44 2.89
CA ARG A 44 20.14 -8.33 2.42
C ARG A 44 19.53 -7.59 1.23
N ARG A 45 18.91 -8.34 0.30
CA ARG A 45 18.23 -7.76 -0.87
C ARG A 45 17.02 -6.92 -0.47
N PHE A 46 16.22 -7.40 0.49
CA PHE A 46 15.11 -6.62 1.05
C PHE A 46 15.62 -5.31 1.66
N TYR A 47 16.72 -5.34 2.43
CA TYR A 47 17.30 -4.13 3.01
C TYR A 47 17.86 -3.16 1.97
N ASP A 48 18.54 -3.67 0.94
CA ASP A 48 19.05 -2.85 -0.17
C ASP A 48 17.89 -2.13 -0.88
N GLU A 49 16.75 -2.81 -1.08
CA GLU A 49 15.54 -2.23 -1.68
C GLU A 49 14.82 -1.27 -0.71
N TYR A 50 14.77 -1.61 0.58
CA TYR A 50 14.11 -0.81 1.61
C TYR A 50 14.83 0.52 1.91
N LEU A 51 16.16 0.52 1.81
CA LEU A 51 17.01 1.70 2.01
C LEU A 51 17.23 2.48 0.72
N ALA A 52 16.68 2.02 -0.42
CA ALA A 52 16.71 2.74 -1.69
C ALA A 52 15.73 3.91 -1.67
N VAL A 53 16.10 4.97 -0.95
CA VAL A 53 15.35 6.22 -0.89
C VAL A 53 15.66 7.12 -2.09
N MET A 54 14.67 7.88 -2.53
CA MET A 54 14.82 8.88 -3.60
C MET A 54 14.37 10.26 -3.14
N ASP A 55 15.03 11.29 -3.65
CA ASP A 55 14.60 12.68 -3.43
C ASP A 55 13.25 12.91 -4.12
N MET A 56 12.29 13.46 -3.36
CA MET A 56 10.99 13.84 -3.89
C MET A 56 10.91 15.36 -4.06
N PRO A 57 10.28 15.89 -5.13
CA PRO A 57 10.00 17.32 -5.21
C PRO A 57 9.22 17.81 -3.98
N ALA A 58 9.63 18.95 -3.42
CA ALA A 58 9.02 19.45 -2.17
C ALA A 58 7.52 19.72 -2.34
N GLU A 59 7.13 20.27 -3.48
CA GLU A 59 5.73 20.51 -3.84
C GLU A 59 4.90 19.22 -3.89
N TYR A 60 5.46 18.13 -4.39
CA TYR A 60 4.77 16.84 -4.44
C TYR A 60 4.55 16.27 -3.04
N PHE A 61 5.57 16.33 -2.19
CA PHE A 61 5.47 15.84 -0.82
C PHE A 61 4.47 16.67 0.00
N LEU A 62 4.59 17.99 -0.04
CA LEU A 62 3.71 18.90 0.73
C LEU A 62 2.26 18.83 0.25
N ASP A 63 2.02 18.79 -1.07
CA ASP A 63 0.67 18.60 -1.62
C ASP A 63 0.07 17.26 -1.16
N THR A 64 0.87 16.21 -1.07
CA THR A 64 0.40 14.89 -0.59
C THR A 64 0.02 14.97 0.89
N VAL A 65 0.88 15.55 1.74
CA VAL A 65 0.61 15.71 3.18
C VAL A 65 -0.66 16.51 3.41
N GLU A 66 -0.79 17.67 2.76
CA GLU A 66 -1.95 18.55 2.91
C GLU A 66 -3.21 17.87 2.36
N ARG A 67 -3.24 17.52 1.08
CA ARG A 67 -4.48 17.14 0.39
C ARG A 67 -4.92 15.71 0.66
N VAL A 68 -3.99 14.78 0.86
CA VAL A 68 -4.31 13.35 1.06
C VAL A 68 -4.44 13.06 2.55
N PHE A 69 -3.43 13.38 3.35
CA PHE A 69 -3.35 12.93 4.75
C PHE A 69 -4.03 13.88 5.76
N GLN A 70 -4.05 15.20 5.53
CA GLN A 70 -4.68 16.13 6.45
C GLN A 70 -6.12 16.47 6.04
N GLU A 71 -6.30 16.92 4.80
CA GLU A 71 -7.57 17.50 4.35
C GLU A 71 -8.50 16.51 3.66
N HIS A 72 -8.00 15.33 3.28
CA HIS A 72 -8.77 14.25 2.65
C HIS A 72 -9.59 14.70 1.44
N HIS A 73 -8.96 15.40 0.50
CA HIS A 73 -9.63 16.05 -0.63
C HIS A 73 -10.43 15.08 -1.52
N LEU A 74 -9.90 13.88 -1.79
CA LEU A 74 -10.54 12.91 -2.69
C LEU A 74 -11.89 12.41 -2.16
N PRO A 75 -12.00 11.84 -0.94
CA PRO A 75 -13.29 11.41 -0.42
C PRO A 75 -14.27 12.55 -0.15
N ARG A 76 -13.79 13.80 -0.04
CA ARG A 76 -14.62 15.00 0.14
C ARG A 76 -15.07 15.65 -1.17
N GLY A 77 -14.65 15.15 -2.33
CA GLY A 77 -14.96 15.73 -3.64
C GLY A 77 -14.29 17.08 -3.90
N LEU A 78 -13.21 17.41 -3.18
CA LEU A 78 -12.45 18.65 -3.33
C LEU A 78 -11.22 18.48 -4.24
N PHE A 79 -10.83 17.24 -4.53
CA PHE A 79 -9.62 16.96 -5.29
C PHE A 79 -9.79 17.38 -6.75
N THR A 80 -8.82 18.13 -7.27
CA THR A 80 -8.77 18.52 -8.68
C THR A 80 -7.45 18.11 -9.32
N HIS A 81 -7.49 17.74 -10.59
CA HIS A 81 -6.32 17.47 -11.41
C HIS A 81 -6.40 18.32 -12.68
N ARG A 82 -5.39 19.18 -12.92
CA ARG A 82 -5.34 20.10 -14.08
C ARG A 82 -6.62 20.94 -14.23
N GLY A 83 -7.17 21.41 -13.11
CA GLY A 83 -8.40 22.21 -13.07
C GLY A 83 -9.70 21.41 -13.18
N MET A 84 -9.63 20.09 -13.37
CA MET A 84 -10.82 19.22 -13.44
C MET A 84 -11.06 18.55 -12.10
N PRO A 85 -12.30 18.56 -11.56
CA PRO A 85 -12.66 17.76 -10.39
C PRO A 85 -12.42 16.27 -10.64
N VAL A 86 -11.86 15.58 -9.65
CA VAL A 86 -11.70 14.13 -9.68
C VAL A 86 -12.92 13.49 -9.02
N GLU A 87 -13.69 12.73 -9.80
CA GLU A 87 -14.92 12.06 -9.35
C GLU A 87 -14.76 10.54 -9.49
N PRO A 88 -14.42 9.81 -8.41
CA PRO A 88 -14.30 8.35 -8.44
C PRO A 88 -15.59 7.64 -8.90
N ALA A 89 -16.76 8.23 -8.67
CA ALA A 89 -18.01 7.66 -9.14
C ALA A 89 -18.15 7.73 -10.68
N ALA A 90 -17.29 8.45 -11.40
CA ALA A 90 -17.29 8.43 -12.86
C ALA A 90 -16.81 7.08 -13.43
N ILE A 91 -16.16 6.23 -12.63
CA ILE A 91 -15.67 4.91 -13.04
C ILE A 91 -16.84 3.93 -13.17
N ARG A 92 -17.00 3.34 -14.36
CA ARG A 92 -18.13 2.43 -14.72
C ARG A 92 -17.68 1.17 -15.44
N ASP A 93 -16.79 1.31 -16.41
CA ASP A 93 -16.53 0.27 -17.41
C ASP A 93 -15.36 -0.67 -17.05
N THR A 94 -15.01 -0.77 -15.77
CA THR A 94 -13.92 -1.63 -15.28
C THR A 94 -14.35 -2.41 -14.03
N ALA A 95 -13.52 -3.35 -13.61
CA ALA A 95 -13.67 -4.08 -12.36
C ALA A 95 -12.76 -3.45 -11.28
N LEU A 96 -13.15 -3.53 -10.01
CA LEU A 96 -12.39 -2.99 -8.87
C LEU A 96 -12.07 -4.10 -7.85
N MET A 97 -10.79 -4.32 -7.59
CA MET A 97 -10.33 -5.19 -6.50
C MET A 97 -9.49 -4.40 -5.50
N THR A 98 -9.74 -4.61 -4.22
CA THR A 98 -8.95 -4.06 -3.11
C THR A 98 -8.34 -5.20 -2.30
N VAL A 99 -7.08 -5.07 -1.90
CA VAL A 99 -6.37 -6.06 -1.09
C VAL A 99 -5.83 -5.37 0.16
N GLU A 100 -6.09 -5.96 1.33
CA GLU A 100 -5.61 -5.47 2.63
C GLU A 100 -4.96 -6.61 3.41
N GLY A 101 -4.01 -6.27 4.29
CA GLY A 101 -3.41 -7.19 5.23
C GLY A 101 -4.02 -7.03 6.62
N GLU A 102 -4.37 -8.13 7.29
CA GLU A 102 -4.94 -8.11 8.65
C GLU A 102 -4.02 -7.40 9.68
N LEU A 103 -2.70 -7.49 9.47
CA LEU A 103 -1.68 -6.93 10.36
C LEU A 103 -0.99 -5.70 9.75
N ASP A 104 -1.60 -5.06 8.72
CA ASP A 104 -1.05 -3.85 8.09
C ASP A 104 -1.21 -2.64 9.02
N ASP A 105 -0.09 -2.04 9.42
CA ASP A 105 -0.01 -0.86 10.27
C ASP A 105 0.30 0.44 9.51
N ILE A 106 0.44 0.37 8.17
CA ILE A 106 0.67 1.51 7.28
C ILE A 106 -0.66 1.92 6.62
N SER A 107 -1.32 0.98 5.96
CA SER A 107 -2.65 1.13 5.38
C SER A 107 -3.60 0.16 6.08
N GLY A 108 -4.08 0.58 7.25
CA GLY A 108 -4.90 -0.27 8.11
C GLY A 108 -6.20 -0.73 7.46
N VAL A 109 -6.76 -1.82 8.00
CA VAL A 109 -8.00 -2.45 7.53
C VAL A 109 -9.12 -1.41 7.36
N GLY A 110 -9.80 -1.46 6.21
CA GLY A 110 -10.89 -0.58 5.80
C GLY A 110 -10.45 0.64 4.98
N GLN A 111 -9.17 1.05 5.03
CA GLN A 111 -8.72 2.24 4.27
C GLN A 111 -8.72 2.01 2.76
N THR A 112 -8.30 0.83 2.32
CA THR A 112 -8.30 0.46 0.90
C THR A 112 -9.70 0.03 0.46
N GLU A 113 -10.44 -0.68 1.33
CA GLU A 113 -11.83 -1.08 1.08
C GLU A 113 -12.74 0.14 0.83
N ALA A 114 -12.47 1.28 1.48
CA ALA A 114 -13.22 2.53 1.29
C ALA A 114 -13.30 2.99 -0.19
N ALA A 115 -12.37 2.55 -1.05
CA ALA A 115 -12.42 2.80 -2.48
C ALA A 115 -13.72 2.27 -3.13
N HIS A 116 -14.31 1.19 -2.62
CA HIS A 116 -15.59 0.67 -3.13
C HIS A 116 -16.76 1.64 -2.88
N GLY A 117 -16.71 2.40 -1.78
CA GLY A 117 -17.69 3.44 -1.49
C GLY A 117 -17.55 4.65 -2.41
N LEU A 118 -16.31 5.02 -2.75
CA LEU A 118 -16.02 6.12 -3.67
C LEU A 118 -16.38 5.76 -5.11
N CYS A 119 -16.00 4.56 -5.57
CA CYS A 119 -16.24 4.04 -6.92
C CYS A 119 -17.65 3.43 -7.05
N ARG A 120 -18.67 4.12 -6.54
CA ARG A 120 -20.04 3.60 -6.37
C ARG A 120 -20.74 3.13 -7.66
N ASN A 121 -20.26 3.51 -8.84
CA ASN A 121 -20.85 3.13 -10.12
C ASN A 121 -20.16 1.93 -10.81
N VAL A 122 -19.12 1.34 -10.19
CA VAL A 122 -18.62 0.03 -10.61
C VAL A 122 -19.65 -1.03 -10.20
N PRO A 123 -20.16 -1.91 -11.07
CA PRO A 123 -21.16 -2.90 -10.65
C PRO A 123 -20.66 -3.82 -9.52
N SER A 124 -21.52 -4.19 -8.57
CA SER A 124 -21.11 -4.96 -7.38
C SER A 124 -20.52 -6.32 -7.71
N GLU A 125 -21.03 -6.95 -8.78
CA GLU A 125 -20.54 -8.21 -9.33
C GLU A 125 -19.15 -8.09 -9.96
N ARG A 126 -18.69 -6.86 -10.24
CA ARG A 126 -17.33 -6.55 -10.72
C ARG A 126 -16.44 -5.97 -9.60
N ARG A 127 -16.87 -6.07 -8.35
CA ARG A 127 -16.08 -5.67 -7.18
C ARG A 127 -15.60 -6.89 -6.41
N ARG A 128 -14.37 -6.83 -5.90
CA ARG A 128 -13.81 -7.83 -4.99
C ARG A 128 -13.03 -7.13 -3.87
N HIS A 129 -13.22 -7.57 -2.64
CA HIS A 129 -12.38 -7.16 -1.51
C HIS A 129 -11.72 -8.40 -0.91
N ARG A 130 -10.40 -8.34 -0.72
CA ARG A 130 -9.62 -9.40 -0.09
C ARG A 130 -8.93 -8.85 1.15
N LEU A 131 -9.38 -9.26 2.33
CA LEU A 131 -8.64 -9.14 3.57
C LEU A 131 -7.79 -10.40 3.75
N GLN A 132 -6.47 -10.28 3.67
CA GLN A 132 -5.54 -11.40 3.82
C GLN A 132 -5.17 -11.61 5.30
N PRO A 133 -5.48 -12.79 5.88
CA PRO A 133 -5.12 -13.08 7.26
C PRO A 133 -3.61 -13.24 7.45
N GLY A 134 -3.10 -12.78 8.59
CA GLY A 134 -1.73 -13.01 9.06
C GLY A 134 -0.63 -12.37 8.22
N VAL A 135 -0.94 -11.33 7.44
CA VAL A 135 0.07 -10.54 6.70
C VAL A 135 0.03 -9.08 7.14
N GLY A 136 1.22 -8.48 7.27
CA GLY A 136 1.37 -7.03 7.33
C GLY A 136 1.52 -6.41 5.95
N HIS A 137 1.84 -5.11 5.90
CA HIS A 137 1.89 -4.32 4.67
C HIS A 137 2.64 -4.99 3.51
N TYR A 138 3.89 -5.40 3.73
CA TYR A 138 4.70 -6.02 2.67
C TYR A 138 4.20 -7.41 2.24
N GLY A 139 3.51 -8.13 3.13
CA GLY A 139 3.01 -9.47 2.84
C GLY A 139 1.86 -9.48 1.83
N ILE A 140 1.26 -8.31 1.52
CA ILE A 140 0.23 -8.20 0.49
C ILE A 140 0.80 -8.17 -0.94
N PHE A 141 2.11 -7.99 -1.12
CA PHE A 141 2.78 -7.95 -2.44
C PHE A 141 4.14 -8.67 -2.48
N ASN A 142 4.56 -9.32 -1.40
CA ASN A 142 5.81 -10.07 -1.32
C ASN A 142 5.66 -11.35 -0.46
N GLY A 143 6.59 -12.29 -0.60
CA GLY A 143 6.65 -13.51 0.21
C GLY A 143 5.76 -14.65 -0.29
N ARG A 144 5.66 -15.70 0.53
CA ARG A 144 4.98 -16.94 0.17
C ARG A 144 3.46 -16.78 0.07
N ARG A 145 2.84 -16.06 1.01
CA ARG A 145 1.38 -15.80 1.00
C ARG A 145 0.95 -14.98 -0.22
N TRP A 146 1.73 -13.96 -0.60
CA TRP A 146 1.54 -13.27 -1.88
C TRP A 146 1.54 -14.24 -3.06
N ARG A 147 2.61 -15.02 -3.23
CA ARG A 147 2.79 -15.92 -4.38
C ARG A 147 1.72 -17.01 -4.48
N ASN A 148 1.30 -17.56 -3.35
CA ASN A 148 0.45 -18.74 -3.31
C ASN A 148 -1.05 -18.43 -3.10
N GLU A 149 -1.38 -17.25 -2.57
CA GLU A 149 -2.77 -16.93 -2.19
C GLU A 149 -3.28 -15.65 -2.88
N ILE A 150 -2.56 -14.53 -2.74
CA ILE A 150 -3.05 -13.22 -3.22
C ILE A 150 -2.88 -13.07 -4.73
N LEU A 151 -1.68 -13.36 -5.26
CA LEU A 151 -1.40 -13.23 -6.69
C LEU A 151 -2.30 -14.13 -7.54
N PRO A 152 -2.55 -15.41 -7.18
CA PRO A 152 -3.51 -16.25 -7.91
C PRO A 152 -4.94 -15.68 -7.90
N ASP A 153 -5.38 -15.08 -6.79
CA ASP A 153 -6.71 -14.45 -6.68
C ASP A 153 -6.81 -13.18 -7.53
N ILE A 154 -5.76 -12.34 -7.56
CA ILE A 154 -5.69 -11.19 -8.47
C ILE A 154 -5.74 -11.67 -9.92
N ALA A 155 -4.97 -12.71 -10.27
CA ALA A 155 -4.94 -13.26 -11.61
C ALA A 155 -6.30 -13.84 -12.02
N ASP A 156 -7.00 -14.50 -11.10
CA ASP A 156 -8.37 -14.97 -11.28
C ASP A 156 -9.33 -13.80 -11.51
N PHE A 157 -9.30 -12.79 -10.63
CA PHE A 157 -10.11 -11.60 -10.77
C PHE A 157 -9.94 -10.94 -12.14
N ILE A 158 -8.69 -10.74 -12.59
CA ILE A 158 -8.39 -10.18 -13.91
C ILE A 158 -9.00 -11.03 -15.02
N ARG A 159 -8.83 -12.37 -14.98
CA ARG A 159 -9.41 -13.27 -16.00
C ARG A 159 -10.93 -13.21 -16.03
N THR A 160 -11.58 -13.18 -14.86
CA THR A 160 -13.05 -13.07 -14.78
C THR A 160 -13.60 -11.71 -15.20
N ALA A 161 -12.77 -10.66 -15.15
CA ALA A 161 -13.13 -9.31 -15.53
C ALA A 161 -12.91 -9.00 -17.02
N GLN A 162 -12.20 -9.88 -17.74
CA GLN A 162 -12.03 -9.80 -19.19
C GLN A 162 -13.31 -10.25 -19.91
N PRO A 163 -13.78 -9.50 -20.92
CA PRO A 163 -14.93 -9.87 -21.74
C PRO A 163 -14.68 -11.09 -22.62
#